data_AF-A0A250K3A5-F1
#
_entry.id   AF-A0A250K3A5-F1
#
_cell.length_a   1.000
_cell.length_b   1.000
_cell.length_c   1.000
_cell.angle_alpha   90.00
_cell.angle_beta   90.00
_cell.angle_gamma   90.00
#
_symmetry.space_group_name_H-M   'P 1'
#
loop_
_entity.id
_entity.type
_entity.pdbx_description
1 polymer ?
#
loop_
_entity_poly.entity_id
_entity_poly.type
_entity_poly.pdbx_seq_one_letter_code
_entity_poly.pdbx_strand_id
1 'polypeptide(L)'
;MFRRLTEALRVLTRRSPRNSPGSTPGAPRQLLLSDVPADARPRTKPAARRAPPRPTRPARYFDLHDDFRIPGRPELSDPVAVDPRQKLDSVWLFTSGARVRGVGRLRLKVTPPGPPLDFSLAGAGLTPIVSARVASVFRELAPHDVQLLPVEVEDRSEPHFILVATRLVRCIDDRACAEAIPYTAADGLPERVGHYRSISGLRVDPTRTNGARVFRTWGWPVSLIVSEGIKEALEHARITGARFAEVTEPPRKPRRKKAAAKKSRPKRR
;
A
#
# COMPACT_ATOMS: atom_id res chain seq x y z
N MET A 1 14.17 19.81 0.95
CA MET A 1 13.85 18.53 1.63
C MET A 1 13.61 17.32 0.71
N PHE A 2 13.15 17.45 -0.56
CA PHE A 2 12.99 16.28 -1.46
C PHE A 2 13.88 16.23 -2.73
N ARG A 3 15.04 16.91 -2.74
CA ARG A 3 16.02 16.77 -3.84
C ARG A 3 16.72 15.40 -3.85
N ARG A 4 16.69 14.64 -2.75
CA ARG A 4 17.37 13.33 -2.61
C ARG A 4 16.46 12.11 -2.89
N LEU A 5 15.15 12.30 -2.99
CA LEU A 5 14.22 11.25 -3.46
C LEU A 5 14.54 10.85 -4.92
N THR A 6 15.03 11.80 -5.71
CA THR A 6 15.31 11.64 -7.14
C THR A 6 16.64 10.98 -7.45
N GLU A 7 17.61 10.94 -6.54
CA GLU A 7 18.83 10.14 -6.74
C GLU A 7 18.58 8.63 -6.56
N ALA A 8 17.76 8.23 -5.59
CA ALA A 8 17.42 6.82 -5.36
C ALA A 8 16.66 6.19 -6.55
N LEU A 9 15.81 6.97 -7.24
CA LEU A 9 15.10 6.53 -8.45
C LEU A 9 16.01 6.45 -9.69
N ARG A 10 17.12 7.19 -9.73
CA ARG A 10 18.09 7.16 -10.86
C ARG A 10 18.94 5.89 -10.87
N VAL A 11 19.22 5.29 -9.71
CA VAL A 11 20.08 4.09 -9.62
C VAL A 11 19.35 2.82 -10.08
N LEU A 12 18.03 2.75 -9.89
CA LEU A 12 17.23 1.55 -10.19
C LEU A 12 16.84 1.38 -11.67
N THR A 13 16.96 2.42 -12.50
CA THR A 13 16.55 2.39 -13.92
C THR A 13 17.68 2.03 -14.91
N ARG A 14 18.93 1.87 -14.44
CA ARG A 14 20.10 1.64 -15.32
C ARG A 14 20.58 0.18 -15.44
N ARG A 15 19.86 -0.81 -14.89
CA ARG A 15 20.24 -2.23 -15.04
C ARG A 15 19.08 -3.10 -15.51
N SER A 16 18.94 -3.21 -16.83
CA SER A 16 18.36 -4.38 -17.50
C SER A 16 19.00 -4.53 -18.88
N PRO A 17 19.75 -5.62 -19.15
CA PRO A 17 20.16 -5.96 -20.50
C PRO A 17 19.03 -6.68 -21.25
N ARG A 18 18.95 -6.34 -22.54
CA ARG A 18 18.11 -6.93 -23.59
C ARG A 18 18.44 -8.42 -23.77
N ASN A 19 17.44 -9.24 -24.10
CA ASN A 19 17.64 -10.51 -24.81
C ASN A 19 16.39 -10.91 -25.62
N SER A 20 16.64 -11.25 -26.89
CA SER A 20 15.83 -11.99 -27.88
C SER A 20 16.84 -12.51 -28.93
N PRO A 21 16.53 -13.47 -29.83
CA PRO A 21 15.40 -14.43 -29.94
C PRO A 21 15.84 -15.88 -30.35
N GLY A 22 14.87 -16.77 -30.59
CA GLY A 22 14.99 -18.06 -31.33
C GLY A 22 14.81 -19.31 -30.44
N SER A 23 14.14 -20.41 -30.80
CA SER A 23 13.70 -20.94 -32.09
C SER A 23 12.69 -22.09 -31.87
N THR A 24 11.67 -22.22 -32.73
CA THR A 24 10.92 -23.48 -33.02
C THR A 24 11.73 -24.28 -34.06
N PRO A 25 11.58 -25.62 -34.25
CA PRO A 25 10.38 -26.24 -34.85
C PRO A 25 10.12 -27.73 -34.46
N GLY A 26 9.01 -28.32 -34.94
CA GLY A 26 8.98 -29.78 -35.21
C GLY A 26 7.69 -30.55 -34.86
N ALA A 27 6.76 -30.58 -35.80
CA ALA A 27 5.89 -31.73 -36.12
C ALA A 27 6.02 -31.93 -37.65
N PRO A 28 5.78 -33.10 -38.29
CA PRO A 28 4.66 -34.02 -38.01
C PRO A 28 4.92 -35.53 -38.29
N ARG A 29 3.97 -36.41 -37.96
CA ARG A 29 3.50 -37.47 -38.88
C ARG A 29 2.27 -38.21 -38.37
N GLN A 30 1.28 -38.29 -39.26
CA GLN A 30 0.09 -39.13 -39.21
C GLN A 30 0.44 -40.61 -39.40
N LEU A 31 -0.33 -41.51 -38.76
CA LEU A 31 -0.71 -42.81 -39.33
C LEU A 31 -2.17 -43.10 -38.97
N LEU A 32 -2.89 -43.60 -39.98
CA LEU A 32 -4.32 -43.91 -40.07
C LEU A 32 -4.71 -45.23 -39.38
N LEU A 33 -6.00 -45.30 -38.99
CA LEU A 33 -6.98 -46.43 -38.95
C LEU A 33 -6.55 -47.74 -38.27
N SER A 34 -7.37 -48.48 -37.52
CA SER A 34 -8.83 -48.70 -37.38
C SER A 34 -9.03 -49.34 -35.97
N ASP A 35 -10.17 -49.53 -35.31
CA ASP A 35 -11.47 -50.09 -35.66
C ASP A 35 -12.47 -49.78 -34.52
N VAL A 36 -13.76 -49.74 -34.85
CA VAL A 36 -14.90 -49.52 -33.94
C VAL A 36 -15.42 -50.86 -33.42
N PRO A 37 -15.89 -50.93 -32.17
CA PRO A 37 -17.23 -51.47 -31.97
C PRO A 37 -18.12 -50.54 -31.13
N ALA A 38 -19.40 -50.61 -31.46
CA ALA A 38 -20.49 -49.89 -30.86
C ALA A 38 -20.65 -50.19 -29.37
N ASP A 39 -21.00 -49.17 -28.60
CA ASP A 39 -22.25 -49.07 -27.83
C ASP A 39 -22.04 -48.27 -26.53
N ALA A 40 -22.61 -47.06 -26.47
CA ALA A 40 -23.04 -46.36 -25.26
C ALA A 40 -23.45 -44.93 -25.64
N ARG A 41 -24.76 -44.67 -25.69
CA ARG A 41 -25.30 -43.31 -25.79
C ARG A 41 -24.87 -42.51 -24.54
N PRO A 42 -24.14 -41.39 -24.66
CA PRO A 42 -23.94 -40.52 -23.52
C PRO A 42 -25.26 -39.77 -23.24
N ARG A 43 -25.85 -40.03 -22.08
CA ARG A 43 -26.92 -39.19 -21.52
C ARG A 43 -26.38 -37.77 -21.39
N THR A 44 -26.82 -36.87 -22.26
CA THR A 44 -26.60 -35.43 -22.17
C THR A 44 -27.20 -34.96 -20.84
N LYS A 45 -26.34 -34.66 -19.85
CA LYS A 45 -26.78 -33.92 -18.66
C LYS A 45 -27.27 -32.54 -19.13
N PRO A 46 -28.41 -32.04 -18.65
CA PRO A 46 -28.84 -30.69 -18.97
C PRO A 46 -27.75 -29.73 -18.49
N ALA A 47 -27.36 -28.79 -19.35
CA ALA A 47 -26.49 -27.70 -18.97
C ALA A 47 -27.09 -27.02 -17.74
N ALA A 48 -26.47 -27.20 -16.57
CA ALA A 48 -26.79 -26.42 -15.40
C ALA A 48 -26.65 -24.96 -15.82
N ARG A 49 -27.76 -24.21 -15.79
CA ARG A 49 -27.76 -22.76 -15.97
C ARG A 49 -26.67 -22.22 -15.05
N ARG A 50 -25.54 -21.79 -15.63
CA ARG A 50 -24.52 -21.03 -14.90
C ARG A 50 -25.27 -19.88 -14.27
N ALA A 51 -25.34 -19.86 -12.94
CA ALA A 51 -25.84 -18.72 -12.21
C ALA A 51 -25.11 -17.48 -12.75
N PRO A 52 -25.83 -16.37 -13.00
CA PRO A 52 -25.18 -15.13 -13.45
C PRO A 52 -24.07 -14.79 -12.46
N PRO A 53 -22.90 -14.33 -12.93
CA PRO A 53 -21.82 -13.95 -12.03
C PRO A 53 -22.37 -12.97 -11.00
N ARG A 54 -22.21 -13.32 -9.73
CA ARG A 54 -22.60 -12.46 -8.61
C ARG A 54 -21.98 -11.09 -8.89
N PRO A 55 -22.72 -9.97 -8.81
CA PRO A 55 -22.15 -8.65 -9.04
C PRO A 55 -20.98 -8.49 -8.08
N THR A 56 -19.76 -8.46 -8.62
CA THR A 56 -18.54 -8.25 -7.84
C THR A 56 -18.64 -6.86 -7.26
N ARG A 57 -18.70 -6.77 -5.92
CA ARG A 57 -18.65 -5.48 -5.23
C ARG A 57 -17.41 -4.73 -5.72
N PRO A 58 -17.50 -3.42 -6.03
CA PRO A 58 -16.34 -2.65 -6.44
C PRO A 58 -15.22 -2.79 -5.40
N ALA A 59 -13.99 -2.96 -5.88
CA ALA A 59 -12.83 -3.11 -5.00
C ALA A 59 -12.66 -1.85 -4.15
N ARG A 60 -12.55 -2.05 -2.83
CA ARG A 60 -12.37 -0.98 -1.85
C ARG A 60 -10.94 -0.93 -1.36
N TYR A 61 -10.44 0.29 -1.20
CA TYR A 61 -9.09 0.56 -0.74
C TYR A 61 -9.08 1.59 0.38
N PHE A 62 -8.09 1.44 1.25
CA PHE A 62 -7.93 2.23 2.45
C PHE A 62 -6.49 2.72 2.55
N ASP A 63 -6.31 3.98 2.90
CA ASP A 63 -5.02 4.47 3.37
C ASP A 63 -4.81 3.96 4.80
N LEU A 64 -3.79 3.11 4.97
CA LEU A 64 -3.33 2.60 6.26
C LEU A 64 -2.33 3.60 6.82
N HIS A 65 -2.73 4.28 7.89
CA HIS A 65 -1.95 5.32 8.53
C HIS A 65 -1.76 5.06 10.01
N ASP A 66 -0.76 5.69 10.61
CA ASP A 66 -0.57 5.75 12.06
C ASP A 66 -1.77 6.41 12.76
N ASP A 67 -2.12 5.92 13.95
CA ASP A 67 -3.06 6.60 14.85
C ASP A 67 -2.33 7.54 15.82
N PHE A 68 -1.95 8.73 15.34
CA PHE A 68 -1.30 9.77 16.14
C PHE A 68 -2.17 10.36 17.26
N ARG A 69 -3.43 9.93 17.41
CA ARG A 69 -4.34 10.46 18.43
C ARG A 69 -4.22 9.73 19.76
N ILE A 70 -3.44 8.64 19.82
CA ILE A 70 -3.19 7.87 21.04
C ILE A 70 -2.33 8.73 21.98
N PRO A 71 -2.85 9.13 23.17
CA PRO A 71 -2.07 9.93 24.12
C PRO A 71 -0.85 9.15 24.64
N GLY A 72 0.31 9.80 24.76
CA GLY A 72 1.53 9.18 25.26
C GLY A 72 2.06 8.03 24.38
N ARG A 73 1.65 7.99 23.11
CA ARG A 73 2.12 7.01 22.13
C ARG A 73 3.65 7.05 22.02
N PRO A 74 4.33 5.88 22.02
CA PRO A 74 5.75 5.84 21.72
C PRO A 74 6.00 6.25 20.27
N GLU A 75 7.03 7.07 20.05
CA GLU A 75 7.49 7.42 18.71
C GLU A 75 8.76 6.65 18.37
N LEU A 76 8.88 6.28 17.10
CA LEU A 76 10.04 5.56 16.58
C LEU A 76 10.91 6.52 15.77
N SER A 77 12.21 6.52 16.05
CA SER A 77 13.18 7.29 15.27
C SER A 77 13.25 6.82 13.82
N ASP A 78 13.95 7.56 12.94
CA ASP A 78 14.33 7.01 11.63
C ASP A 78 15.12 5.70 11.80
N PRO A 79 14.89 4.69 10.93
CA PRO A 79 15.73 3.50 10.89
C PRO A 79 17.17 3.90 10.58
N VAL A 80 18.12 3.39 11.36
CA VAL A 80 19.55 3.58 11.11
C VAL A 80 20.25 2.23 10.99
N ALA A 81 21.31 2.16 10.19
CA ALA A 81 22.14 0.97 10.15
C ALA A 81 22.84 0.75 11.49
N VAL A 82 22.94 -0.51 11.90
CA VAL A 82 23.71 -0.93 13.08
C VAL A 82 25.21 -0.77 12.80
N ASP A 83 25.66 -1.09 11.59
CA ASP A 83 27.03 -0.81 11.16
C ASP A 83 27.18 0.69 10.83
N PRO A 84 28.00 1.45 11.58
CA PRO A 84 28.19 2.89 11.36
C PRO A 84 28.83 3.22 10.00
N ARG A 85 29.47 2.25 9.33
CA ARG A 85 30.03 2.43 7.98
C ARG A 85 28.96 2.40 6.91
N GLN A 86 27.81 1.80 7.20
CA GLN A 86 26.69 1.71 6.28
C GLN A 86 25.77 2.92 6.47
N LYS A 87 25.60 3.73 5.43
CA LYS A 87 24.67 4.85 5.45
C LYS A 87 23.46 4.54 4.58
N LEU A 88 22.29 4.97 5.04
CA LEU A 88 21.10 4.98 4.20
C LEU A 88 21.13 6.23 3.33
N ASP A 89 20.97 6.06 2.03
CA ASP A 89 21.07 7.16 1.06
C ASP A 89 19.92 8.17 1.19
N SER A 90 18.77 7.73 1.71
CA SER A 90 17.56 8.55 1.82
C SER A 90 16.65 8.04 2.93
N VAL A 91 16.06 8.98 3.70
CA VAL A 91 15.00 8.68 4.68
C VAL A 91 13.73 8.11 4.01
N TRP A 92 13.55 8.35 2.71
CA TRP A 92 12.41 7.86 1.92
C TRP A 92 12.66 6.50 1.25
N LEU A 93 13.79 5.85 1.55
CA LEU A 93 14.16 4.58 0.93
C LEU A 93 13.04 3.53 1.05
N PHE A 94 12.44 3.41 2.23
CA PHE A 94 11.42 2.40 2.55
C PHE A 94 10.00 2.75 2.09
N THR A 95 9.78 3.99 1.67
CA THR A 95 8.47 4.48 1.18
C THR A 95 8.46 4.75 -0.33
N SER A 96 9.58 4.48 -1.02
CA SER A 96 9.75 4.72 -2.46
C SER A 96 8.80 3.95 -3.39
N GLY A 97 8.10 2.92 -2.88
CA GLY A 97 7.27 2.03 -3.69
C GLY A 97 8.07 1.00 -4.48
N ALA A 98 9.33 0.74 -4.10
CA ALA A 98 10.23 -0.21 -4.74
C ALA A 98 10.88 -1.15 -3.72
N ARG A 99 11.35 -2.31 -4.19
CA ARG A 99 12.14 -3.23 -3.34
C ARG A 99 13.43 -2.56 -2.88
N VAL A 100 13.75 -2.78 -1.60
CA VAL A 100 14.96 -2.27 -0.96
C VAL A 100 16.01 -3.39 -0.92
N ARG A 101 17.25 -3.06 -1.26
CA ARG A 101 18.38 -3.99 -1.25
C ARG A 101 19.57 -3.36 -0.54
N GLY A 102 20.43 -4.19 0.02
CA GLY A 102 21.72 -3.73 0.57
C GLY A 102 21.57 -2.83 1.80
N VAL A 103 20.47 -2.95 2.54
CA VAL A 103 20.33 -2.40 3.89
C VAL A 103 20.69 -3.54 4.83
N GLY A 104 21.77 -3.38 5.61
CA GLY A 104 22.21 -4.39 6.56
C GLY A 104 21.25 -4.47 7.74
N ARG A 105 21.78 -4.77 8.93
CA ARG A 105 20.95 -4.75 10.15
C ARG A 105 20.57 -3.30 10.46
N LEU A 106 19.30 -3.08 10.75
CA LEU A 106 18.73 -1.77 11.06
C LEU A 106 18.23 -1.75 12.50
N ARG A 107 18.26 -0.58 13.12
CA ARG A 107 17.68 -0.35 14.45
C ARG A 107 16.91 0.97 14.52
N LEU A 108 15.95 1.04 15.44
CA LEU A 108 15.18 2.23 15.78
C LEU A 108 15.24 2.48 17.29
N LYS A 109 15.21 3.75 17.68
CA LYS A 109 15.01 4.17 19.06
C LYS A 109 13.54 4.42 19.35
N VAL A 110 13.15 4.27 20.62
CA VAL A 110 11.79 4.56 21.09
C VAL A 110 11.82 5.78 22.02
N THR A 111 11.09 6.84 21.68
CA THR A 111 11.02 8.04 22.54
C THR A 111 9.70 8.80 22.34
N PRO A 112 8.91 9.09 23.39
CA PRO A 112 9.07 8.57 24.76
C PRO A 112 8.85 7.04 24.80
N PRO A 113 9.33 6.35 25.85
CA PRO A 113 8.98 4.95 26.10
C PRO A 113 7.46 4.77 26.24
N GLY A 114 6.95 3.60 25.89
CA GLY A 114 5.51 3.30 25.96
C GLY A 114 5.19 1.83 25.67
N PRO A 115 3.91 1.43 25.64
CA PRO A 115 3.52 0.09 25.23
C PRO A 115 3.80 -0.12 23.73
N PRO A 116 4.21 -1.33 23.30
CA PRO A 116 4.48 -1.59 21.89
C PRO A 116 3.19 -1.46 21.06
N LEU A 117 3.31 -0.93 19.85
CA LEU A 117 2.23 -0.85 18.87
C LEU A 117 2.46 -1.88 17.76
N ASP A 118 1.38 -2.47 17.25
CA ASP A 118 1.45 -3.39 16.12
C ASP A 118 1.81 -2.69 14.80
N PHE A 119 1.48 -1.41 14.68
CA PHE A 119 1.77 -0.57 13.53
C PHE A 119 2.17 0.83 13.98
N SER A 120 3.24 1.35 13.40
CA SER A 120 3.71 2.74 13.59
C SER A 120 4.42 3.23 12.34
N LEU A 121 4.34 4.53 12.04
CA LEU A 121 5.19 5.21 11.08
C LEU A 121 6.38 5.83 11.82
N ALA A 122 7.59 5.43 11.42
CA ALA A 122 8.84 5.82 12.05
C ALA A 122 9.56 6.95 11.29
N GLY A 123 10.07 7.90 12.06
CA GLY A 123 10.96 8.95 11.61
C GLY A 123 10.39 9.90 10.55
N ALA A 124 11.27 10.73 10.01
CA ALA A 124 10.95 11.66 8.92
C ALA A 124 10.47 10.93 7.67
N GLY A 125 10.96 9.69 7.44
CA GLY A 125 10.61 8.85 6.30
C GLY A 125 9.17 8.31 6.26
N LEU A 126 8.40 8.47 7.35
CA LEU A 126 7.11 7.79 7.57
C LEU A 126 7.22 6.29 7.27
N THR A 127 8.29 5.67 7.77
CA THR A 127 8.62 4.27 7.47
C THR A 127 7.68 3.34 8.26
N PRO A 128 6.87 2.49 7.61
CA PRO A 128 5.96 1.62 8.35
C PRO A 128 6.72 0.52 9.09
N ILE A 129 6.60 0.51 10.41
CA ILE A 129 7.11 -0.52 11.31
C ILE A 129 5.94 -1.36 11.78
N VAL A 130 6.08 -2.67 11.68
CA VAL A 130 5.03 -3.63 11.99
C VAL A 130 5.52 -4.72 12.92
N SER A 131 4.64 -5.15 13.83
CA SER A 131 4.88 -6.34 14.66
C SER A 131 4.93 -7.62 13.82
N ALA A 132 5.46 -8.70 14.39
CA ALA A 132 5.44 -10.02 13.75
C ALA A 132 4.03 -10.48 13.33
N ARG A 133 3.00 -10.13 14.13
CA ARG A 133 1.59 -10.47 13.85
C ARG A 133 1.09 -9.78 12.58
N VAL A 134 1.33 -8.47 12.47
CA VAL A 134 0.97 -7.69 11.27
C VAL A 134 1.78 -8.16 10.06
N ALA A 135 3.07 -8.41 10.24
CA ALA A 135 3.95 -8.95 9.20
C ALA A 135 3.42 -10.28 8.64
N SER A 136 2.87 -11.16 9.49
CA SER A 136 2.27 -12.42 9.05
C SER A 136 1.08 -12.21 8.10
N VAL A 137 0.18 -11.27 8.42
CA VAL A 137 -0.98 -10.94 7.57
C VAL A 137 -0.52 -10.50 6.17
N PHE A 138 0.46 -9.61 6.10
CA PHE A 138 0.98 -9.13 4.82
C PHE A 138 1.70 -10.22 4.02
N ARG A 139 2.44 -11.11 4.71
CA ARG A 139 3.12 -12.25 4.08
C ARG A 139 2.13 -13.23 3.47
N GLU A 140 1.02 -13.49 4.15
CA GLU A 140 -0.01 -14.43 3.70
C GLU A 140 -0.86 -13.84 2.56
N LEU A 141 -1.36 -12.61 2.76
CA LEU A 141 -2.38 -12.05 1.87
C LEU A 141 -1.81 -11.25 0.71
N ALA A 142 -0.57 -10.75 0.80
CA ALA A 142 0.04 -9.89 -0.22
C ALA A 142 1.54 -10.15 -0.45
N PRO A 143 2.01 -11.43 -0.56
CA PRO A 143 3.44 -11.77 -0.62
C PRO A 143 4.19 -11.14 -1.80
N HIS A 144 3.49 -10.82 -2.89
CA HIS A 144 4.08 -10.24 -4.09
C HIS A 144 4.08 -8.71 -4.09
N ASP A 145 3.30 -8.09 -3.21
CA ASP A 145 3.17 -6.64 -3.14
C ASP A 145 4.07 -6.03 -2.07
N VAL A 146 4.54 -6.83 -1.09
CA VAL A 146 5.35 -6.36 0.03
C VAL A 146 6.73 -6.99 0.10
N GLN A 147 7.63 -6.30 0.78
CA GLN A 147 8.89 -6.82 1.29
C GLN A 147 8.94 -6.49 2.78
N LEU A 148 9.29 -7.48 3.60
CA LEU A 148 9.43 -7.33 5.05
C LEU A 148 10.91 -7.39 5.40
N LEU A 149 11.44 -6.33 5.99
CA LEU A 149 12.84 -6.24 6.41
C LEU A 149 12.91 -6.29 7.94
N PRO A 150 13.63 -7.24 8.55
CA PRO A 150 13.82 -7.25 9.99
C PRO A 150 14.46 -5.95 10.49
N VAL A 151 14.00 -5.46 11.64
CA VAL A 151 14.56 -4.27 12.28
C VAL A 151 14.53 -4.43 13.79
N GLU A 152 15.60 -3.99 14.46
CA GLU A 152 15.67 -3.94 15.92
C GLU A 152 14.92 -2.70 16.42
N VAL A 153 14.09 -2.86 17.44
CA VAL A 153 13.45 -1.74 18.13
C VAL A 153 14.00 -1.73 19.55
N GLU A 154 14.56 -0.60 19.97
CA GLU A 154 15.09 -0.42 21.32
C GLU A 154 14.05 -0.83 22.38
N ASP A 155 14.52 -1.53 23.42
CA ASP A 155 13.71 -2.07 24.52
C ASP A 155 12.57 -3.01 24.10
N ARG A 156 12.65 -3.63 22.91
CA ARG A 156 11.72 -4.68 22.45
C ARG A 156 12.46 -5.98 22.15
N SER A 157 12.00 -7.07 22.76
CA SER A 157 12.49 -8.41 22.47
C SER A 157 11.76 -9.05 21.30
N GLU A 158 10.51 -8.63 21.04
CA GLU A 158 9.71 -9.19 19.95
C GLU A 158 10.21 -8.75 18.57
N PRO A 159 10.13 -9.63 17.55
CA PRO A 159 10.53 -9.27 16.19
C PRO A 159 9.64 -8.18 15.58
N HIS A 160 10.28 -7.17 15.01
CA HIS A 160 9.65 -6.10 14.25
C HIS A 160 10.20 -6.08 12.81
N PHE A 161 9.39 -5.54 11.91
CA PHE A 161 9.73 -5.46 10.49
C PHE A 161 9.41 -4.09 9.93
N ILE A 162 10.26 -3.60 9.04
CA ILE A 162 9.89 -2.54 8.10
C ILE A 162 9.03 -3.17 7.01
N LEU A 163 7.82 -2.63 6.83
CA LEU A 163 6.91 -3.00 5.75
C LEU A 163 7.14 -2.09 4.54
N VAL A 164 7.81 -2.64 3.52
CA VAL A 164 8.03 -1.98 2.24
C VAL A 164 6.96 -2.42 1.27
N ALA A 165 6.09 -1.51 0.84
CA ALA A 165 5.24 -1.74 -0.32
C ALA A 165 6.09 -1.59 -1.60
N THR A 166 6.09 -2.63 -2.43
CA THR A 166 7.02 -2.77 -3.57
C THR A 166 6.41 -2.37 -4.92
N ARG A 167 5.21 -1.78 -4.88
CA ARG A 167 4.47 -1.33 -6.04
C ARG A 167 4.15 0.15 -5.93
N LEU A 168 4.46 0.89 -6.99
CA LEU A 168 4.11 2.30 -7.15
C LEU A 168 3.06 2.42 -8.28
N VAL A 169 1.85 2.87 -7.94
CA VAL A 169 0.67 2.73 -8.79
C VAL A 169 0.04 4.08 -9.14
N ARG A 170 -0.19 4.34 -10.43
CA ARG A 170 -0.81 5.57 -10.95
C ARG A 170 -2.35 5.50 -10.90
N CYS A 171 -2.91 5.56 -9.69
CA CYS A 171 -4.36 5.40 -9.48
C CYS A 171 -5.05 6.59 -8.82
N ILE A 172 -4.35 7.69 -8.51
CA ILE A 172 -4.99 8.87 -7.91
C ILE A 172 -6.02 9.45 -8.87
N ASP A 173 -7.23 9.70 -8.37
CA ASP A 173 -8.30 10.38 -9.09
C ASP A 173 -8.36 11.84 -8.65
N ASP A 174 -7.68 12.69 -9.42
CA ASP A 174 -7.56 14.14 -9.15
C ASP A 174 -8.92 14.83 -9.05
N ARG A 175 -9.93 14.34 -9.79
CA ARG A 175 -11.28 14.93 -9.81
C ARG A 175 -12.08 14.56 -8.58
N ALA A 176 -11.81 13.38 -8.00
CA ALA A 176 -12.49 12.90 -6.81
C ALA A 176 -11.80 13.34 -5.52
N CYS A 177 -10.50 13.67 -5.55
CA CYS A 177 -9.79 14.29 -4.44
C CYS A 177 -10.46 15.62 -4.03
N ALA A 178 -10.42 15.94 -2.73
CA ALA A 178 -10.89 17.26 -2.28
C ALA A 178 -9.97 18.38 -2.79
N GLU A 179 -8.67 18.09 -2.86
CA GLU A 179 -7.65 18.93 -3.46
C GLU A 179 -6.50 18.07 -3.95
N ALA A 180 -5.97 18.37 -5.13
CA ALA A 180 -4.76 17.75 -5.66
C ALA A 180 -3.94 18.82 -6.38
N ILE A 181 -2.87 19.30 -5.74
CA ILE A 181 -1.97 20.31 -6.32
C ILE A 181 -0.73 19.58 -6.86
N PRO A 182 -0.59 19.43 -8.18
CA PRO A 182 0.63 18.92 -8.79
C PRO A 182 1.74 19.98 -8.78
N TYR A 183 2.99 19.53 -8.83
CA TYR A 183 4.11 20.37 -9.26
C TYR A 183 3.99 20.64 -10.76
N THR A 184 4.20 21.89 -11.13
CA THR A 184 4.20 22.40 -12.50
C THR A 184 5.61 22.86 -12.90
N ALA A 185 5.81 23.14 -14.19
CA ALA A 185 7.08 23.70 -14.66
C ALA A 185 7.41 25.05 -14.00
N ALA A 186 6.39 25.83 -13.63
CA ALA A 186 6.56 27.13 -12.98
C ALA A 186 7.15 27.02 -11.56
N ASP A 187 7.04 25.87 -10.91
CA ASP A 187 7.62 25.63 -9.58
C ASP A 187 9.17 25.47 -9.62
N GLY A 188 9.79 25.48 -10.80
CA GLY A 188 11.26 25.41 -10.94
C GLY A 188 11.89 24.08 -10.49
N LEU A 189 11.08 23.02 -10.41
CA LEU A 189 11.50 21.67 -10.01
C LEU A 189 11.13 20.64 -11.10
N PRO A 190 11.86 20.61 -12.23
CA PRO A 190 11.54 19.76 -13.37
C PRO A 190 11.40 18.28 -13.00
N GLU A 191 12.19 17.80 -12.04
CA GLU A 191 12.19 16.42 -11.58
C GLU A 191 10.94 16.02 -10.79
N ARG A 192 10.13 17.00 -10.36
CA ARG A 192 8.89 16.77 -9.63
C ARG A 192 7.65 17.03 -10.45
N VAL A 193 7.77 17.56 -11.67
CA VAL A 193 6.62 17.84 -12.52
C VAL A 193 5.79 16.57 -12.67
N GLY A 194 4.49 16.68 -12.37
CA GLY A 194 3.55 15.55 -12.35
C GLY A 194 3.45 14.79 -11.01
N HIS A 195 4.35 15.01 -10.05
CA HIS A 195 4.14 14.61 -8.65
C HIS A 195 3.24 15.62 -7.92
N TYR A 196 2.71 15.25 -6.77
CA TYR A 196 1.85 16.14 -5.98
C TYR A 196 2.65 16.89 -4.92
N ARG A 197 2.39 18.20 -4.84
CA ARG A 197 2.84 19.08 -3.76
C ARG A 197 1.95 18.96 -2.54
N SER A 198 0.64 18.84 -2.77
CA SER A 198 -0.37 18.67 -1.73
C SER A 198 -1.50 17.80 -2.25
N ILE A 199 -2.00 16.89 -1.41
CA ILE A 199 -3.26 16.18 -1.62
C ILE A 199 -4.09 16.31 -0.34
N SER A 200 -5.35 16.71 -0.49
CA SER A 200 -6.35 16.60 0.57
C SER A 200 -7.52 15.74 0.11
N GLY A 201 -8.04 14.92 1.04
CA GLY A 201 -9.12 13.97 0.74
C GLY A 201 -8.74 12.99 -0.38
N LEU A 202 -7.58 12.33 -0.28
CA LEU A 202 -7.06 11.40 -1.28
C LEU A 202 -8.12 10.43 -1.80
N ARG A 203 -8.27 10.35 -3.13
CA ARG A 203 -9.09 9.36 -3.81
C ARG A 203 -8.31 8.57 -4.84
N VAL A 204 -8.59 7.28 -4.90
CA VAL A 204 -8.00 6.35 -5.87
C VAL A 204 -9.09 5.69 -6.68
N ASP A 205 -8.81 5.50 -7.96
CA ASP A 205 -9.63 4.74 -8.89
C ASP A 205 -9.25 3.25 -8.81
N PRO A 206 -10.14 2.38 -8.32
CA PRO A 206 -9.88 0.95 -8.20
C PRO A 206 -9.51 0.28 -9.53
N THR A 207 -10.01 0.78 -10.65
CA THR A 207 -9.77 0.19 -11.98
C THR A 207 -8.32 0.36 -12.43
N ARG A 208 -7.61 1.37 -11.90
CA ARG A 208 -6.19 1.66 -12.18
C ARG A 208 -5.21 0.96 -11.23
N THR A 209 -5.69 0.14 -10.30
CA THR A 209 -4.84 -0.54 -9.31
C THR A 209 -4.22 -1.84 -9.80
N ASN A 210 -4.69 -2.37 -10.94
CA ASN A 210 -4.25 -3.63 -11.53
C ASN A 210 -4.22 -4.81 -10.52
N GLY A 211 -5.24 -4.86 -9.64
CA GLY A 211 -5.40 -5.92 -8.64
C GLY A 211 -4.38 -5.92 -7.51
N ALA A 212 -3.55 -4.88 -7.37
CA ALA A 212 -2.63 -4.76 -6.24
C ALA A 212 -3.42 -4.71 -4.92
N ARG A 213 -2.96 -5.47 -3.92
CA ARG A 213 -3.56 -5.48 -2.58
C ARG A 213 -2.86 -4.53 -1.62
N VAL A 214 -1.58 -4.25 -1.85
CA VAL A 214 -0.78 -3.27 -1.10
C VAL A 214 0.09 -2.46 -2.05
N PHE A 215 0.05 -1.14 -1.97
CA PHE A 215 0.87 -0.29 -2.85
C PHE A 215 1.06 1.12 -2.30
N ARG A 216 2.01 1.84 -2.91
CA ARG A 216 2.16 3.29 -2.79
C ARG A 216 1.54 3.96 -4.01
N THR A 217 0.97 5.15 -3.85
CA THR A 217 0.46 5.91 -4.99
C THR A 217 1.61 6.62 -5.70
N TRP A 218 1.63 6.54 -7.02
CA TRP A 218 2.58 7.29 -7.83
C TRP A 218 2.30 8.80 -7.67
N GLY A 219 3.35 9.59 -7.57
CA GLY A 219 3.24 11.04 -7.33
C GLY A 219 3.01 11.43 -5.87
N TRP A 220 2.56 10.51 -5.01
CA TRP A 220 2.31 10.74 -3.57
C TRP A 220 2.66 9.50 -2.71
N PRO A 221 3.93 9.04 -2.72
CA PRO A 221 4.31 7.75 -2.16
C PRO A 221 4.18 7.62 -0.63
N VAL A 222 3.86 8.71 0.08
CA VAL A 222 3.65 8.71 1.53
C VAL A 222 2.41 7.90 1.95
N SER A 223 1.39 7.78 1.10
CA SER A 223 0.19 6.97 1.40
C SER A 223 0.45 5.48 1.20
N LEU A 224 0.09 4.66 2.18
CA LEU A 224 0.20 3.20 2.14
C LEU A 224 -1.20 2.64 1.91
N ILE A 225 -1.50 2.27 0.66
CA ILE A 225 -2.83 1.82 0.30
C ILE A 225 -2.93 0.31 0.48
N VAL A 226 -3.97 -0.12 1.18
CA VAL A 226 -4.30 -1.54 1.40
C VAL A 226 -5.72 -1.85 0.91
N SER A 227 -5.89 -3.04 0.36
CA SER A 227 -7.21 -3.55 -0.01
C SER A 227 -8.07 -3.85 1.22
N GLU A 228 -9.38 -3.93 1.00
CA GLU A 228 -10.35 -4.30 2.03
C GLU A 228 -10.00 -5.59 2.77
N GLY A 229 -9.60 -6.66 2.07
CA GLY A 229 -9.25 -7.92 2.72
C GLY A 229 -8.06 -7.81 3.68
N ILE A 230 -7.08 -6.95 3.37
CA ILE A 230 -5.97 -6.66 4.29
C ILE A 230 -6.49 -5.91 5.52
N LYS A 231 -7.31 -4.87 5.31
CA LYS A 231 -7.91 -4.10 6.40
C LYS A 231 -8.71 -5.01 7.34
N GLU A 232 -9.61 -5.83 6.80
CA GLU A 232 -10.45 -6.74 7.58
C GLU A 232 -9.62 -7.74 8.39
N ALA A 233 -8.55 -8.30 7.81
CA ALA A 233 -7.63 -9.19 8.52
C ALA A 233 -6.90 -8.48 9.69
N LEU A 234 -6.45 -7.23 9.47
CA LEU A 234 -5.80 -6.43 10.52
C LEU A 234 -6.78 -6.05 11.64
N GLU A 235 -8.02 -5.68 11.30
CA GLU A 235 -9.07 -5.40 12.29
C GLU A 235 -9.46 -6.66 13.08
N HIS A 236 -9.59 -7.81 12.41
CA HIS A 236 -9.87 -9.09 13.06
C HIS A 236 -8.75 -9.50 14.02
N ALA A 237 -7.49 -9.24 13.64
CA ALA A 237 -6.33 -9.44 14.50
C ALA A 237 -6.26 -8.44 15.68
N ARG A 238 -7.14 -7.43 15.74
CA ARG A 238 -7.20 -6.41 16.79
C ARG A 238 -5.85 -5.71 17.00
N ILE A 239 -5.26 -5.24 15.91
CA ILE A 239 -3.96 -4.56 15.93
C ILE A 239 -4.08 -3.18 16.59
N THR A 240 -2.99 -2.71 17.21
CA THR A 240 -2.87 -1.37 17.77
C THR A 240 -2.08 -0.42 16.87
N GLY A 241 -2.29 0.89 17.03
CA GLY A 241 -1.47 1.93 16.36
C GLY A 241 -1.84 2.26 14.90
N ALA A 242 -2.83 1.58 14.32
CA ALA A 242 -3.28 1.82 12.94
C ALA A 242 -4.65 2.52 12.85
N ARG A 243 -4.81 3.32 11.81
CA ARG A 243 -6.09 3.84 11.30
C ARG A 243 -6.23 3.54 9.82
N PHE A 244 -7.48 3.40 9.40
CA PHE A 244 -7.86 3.21 8.01
C PHE A 244 -8.77 4.35 7.56
N ALA A 245 -8.42 4.99 6.45
CA ALA A 245 -9.27 5.96 5.77
C ALA A 245 -9.66 5.42 4.40
N GLU A 246 -10.96 5.32 4.11
CA GLU A 246 -11.42 4.88 2.79
C GLU A 246 -11.06 5.90 1.70
N VAL A 247 -10.45 5.41 0.62
CA VAL A 247 -9.97 6.21 -0.51
C VAL A 247 -10.67 5.88 -1.83
N THR A 248 -11.60 4.93 -1.85
CA THR A 248 -12.36 4.55 -3.06
C THR A 248 -13.73 5.19 -3.15
N GLU A 249 -14.39 5.44 -2.02
CA GLU A 249 -15.68 6.13 -1.98
C GLU A 249 -15.49 7.58 -1.49
N PRO A 250 -16.27 8.56 -1.99
CA PRO A 250 -16.33 9.90 -1.42
C PRO A 250 -16.66 9.83 0.07
N PRO A 251 -16.06 10.68 0.93
CA PRO A 251 -16.34 10.61 2.35
C PRO A 251 -17.81 10.97 2.53
N ARG A 252 -18.57 10.16 3.28
CA ARG A 252 -19.96 10.47 3.62
C ARG A 252 -20.00 11.87 4.22
N LYS A 253 -20.67 12.82 3.56
CA LYS A 253 -20.82 14.19 4.10
C LYS A 253 -21.40 14.08 5.52
N PRO A 254 -20.76 14.68 6.55
CA PRO A 254 -21.31 14.64 7.89
C PRO A 254 -22.70 15.27 7.87
N ARG A 255 -23.70 14.55 8.43
CA ARG A 255 -25.04 15.10 8.63
C ARG A 255 -24.91 16.38 9.46
N ARG A 256 -25.18 17.55 8.86
CA ARG A 256 -25.28 18.83 9.60
C ARG A 256 -26.29 18.62 10.73
N LYS A 257 -25.84 18.62 11.99
CA LYS A 257 -26.74 18.79 13.13
C LYS A 257 -27.34 20.19 12.98
N LYS A 258 -28.67 20.27 12.77
CA LYS A 258 -29.39 21.55 12.83
C LYS A 258 -29.10 22.14 14.21
N ALA A 259 -28.42 23.29 14.27
CA ALA A 259 -28.27 24.04 15.50
C ALA A 259 -29.67 24.42 16.00
N ALA A 260 -30.03 23.98 17.20
CA ALA A 260 -31.25 24.42 17.84
C ALA A 260 -31.13 25.94 18.08
N ALA A 261 -32.07 26.70 17.52
CA ALA A 261 -32.19 28.12 17.76
C ALA A 261 -32.34 28.36 19.27
N LYS A 262 -31.35 29.00 19.89
CA LYS A 262 -31.50 29.55 21.24
C LYS A 262 -32.57 30.64 21.17
N LYS A 263 -33.79 30.33 21.67
CA LYS A 263 -34.80 31.35 21.96
C LYS A 263 -34.22 32.28 23.03
N SER A 264 -33.93 33.52 22.64
CA SER A 264 -33.63 34.61 23.58
C SER A 264 -34.86 34.87 24.45
N ARG A 265 -34.66 34.79 25.77
CA ARG A 265 -35.69 35.12 26.77
C ARG A 265 -35.62 36.63 27.03
N PRO A 266 -36.72 37.39 26.93
CA PRO A 266 -36.66 38.84 27.11
C PRO A 266 -36.43 39.18 28.59
N LYS A 267 -35.52 40.14 28.83
CA LYS A 267 -35.29 40.75 30.16
C LYS A 267 -36.55 41.50 30.57
N ARG A 268 -37.19 41.11 31.67
CA ARG A 268 -38.17 41.95 32.37
C ARG A 268 -37.41 43.06 33.10
N ARG A 269 -37.85 44.31 32.88
CA ARG A 269 -37.54 45.48 33.69
C ARG A 269 -38.31 45.41 34.99
#